data_AF-A0A9E4PCW4-F1
#
_entry.id   AF-A0A9E4PCW4-F1
#
_cell.length_a   1.000
_cell.length_b   1.000
_cell.length_c   1.000
_cell.angle_alpha   90.00
_cell.angle_beta   90.00
_cell.angle_gamma   90.00
#
_symmetry.space_group_name_H-M   'P 1'
#
loop_
_entity.id
_entity.type
_entity.pdbx_description
1 polymer ?
#
loop_
_entity_poly.entity_id
_entity_poly.type
_entity_poly.pdbx_seq_one_letter_code
_entity_poly.pdbx_strand_id
1 'polypeptide(L)'
;MDAWPTPRLVVSGQLSTTYVSSEEEGLLSERNITDGERQIAQRARKVMPGGSLGNLTSDIVITEGKAGRVRDASGNEYVDYLLGSGPMLVGHANPEVMAAVRQQLEKGSTFFANNEHAVRLAEEIVGAVACAERVRFTTSGTEATLYAMRAARAFRGRDKVLKFEGGYHGMHDYALMSMMTANPVDFPQATPDSAGIPKSIQNEMLVAPFNDLEKTSAIIEEHHDELAAVIVEPFQRLLPPKPGFLQGLRDVTNQYEIPLIFDEIVTGFRFAYGGAQQFYGVTPDLCTM
;
A
#
# COMPACT_ATOMS: atom_id res chain seq x y z
N MET A 1 -4.61 25.66 41.55
CA MET A 1 -5.17 24.74 40.53
C MET A 1 -4.11 24.60 39.48
N ASP A 2 -3.20 23.66 39.75
CA ASP A 2 -1.99 23.47 38.94
C ASP A 2 -2.35 22.66 37.70
N ALA A 3 -2.00 23.22 36.53
CA ALA A 3 -2.20 22.58 35.25
C ALA A 3 -1.28 21.36 35.15
N TRP A 4 -1.88 20.21 34.83
CA TRP A 4 -1.16 18.98 34.54
C TRP A 4 -0.25 19.18 33.31
N PRO A 5 1.00 18.68 33.32
CA PRO A 5 1.86 18.76 32.15
C PRO A 5 1.31 17.86 31.05
N THR A 6 1.03 18.44 29.88
CA THR A 6 0.73 17.70 28.65
C THR A 6 1.97 16.87 28.29
N PRO A 7 1.90 15.53 28.25
CA PRO A 7 3.06 14.74 27.83
C PRO A 7 3.32 15.02 26.35
N ARG A 8 4.45 15.67 26.05
CA ARG A 8 4.99 15.71 24.68
C ARG A 8 5.50 14.30 24.38
N LEU A 9 4.77 13.57 23.57
CA LEU A 9 5.28 12.38 22.89
C LEU A 9 6.41 12.84 21.97
N VAL A 10 7.66 12.75 22.45
CA VAL A 10 8.84 12.89 21.61
C VAL A 10 9.00 11.55 20.92
N VAL A 11 8.47 11.41 19.70
CA VAL A 11 8.83 10.31 18.81
C VAL A 11 10.25 10.59 18.31
N SER A 12 11.26 10.34 19.16
CA SER A 12 12.66 10.31 18.74
C SER A 12 12.96 8.93 18.16
N GLY A 13 12.40 8.65 16.99
CA GLY A 13 12.90 7.63 16.09
C GLY A 13 13.55 8.37 14.94
N GLN A 14 14.89 8.43 14.93
CA GLN A 14 15.59 8.66 13.68
C GLN A 14 15.26 7.47 12.77
N LEU A 15 14.23 7.61 11.94
CA LEU A 15 14.22 6.91 10.66
C LEU A 15 15.45 7.45 9.94
N SER A 16 16.50 6.63 9.89
CA SER A 16 17.70 6.94 9.11
C SER A 16 17.25 7.16 7.67
N THR A 17 17.16 8.43 7.27
CA THR A 17 17.08 8.87 5.89
C THR A 17 18.44 8.59 5.25
N THR A 18 18.71 7.32 4.99
CA THR A 18 19.87 6.85 4.21
C THR A 18 19.35 6.04 3.03
N TYR A 19 18.58 6.71 2.18
CA TYR A 19 18.29 6.26 0.80
C TYR A 19 18.24 7.45 -0.16
N VAL A 20 19.03 8.49 0.13
CA VAL A 20 19.40 9.48 -0.89
C VAL A 20 20.87 9.23 -1.13
N SER A 21 21.23 8.69 -2.30
CA SER A 21 22.64 8.58 -2.67
C SER A 21 23.22 9.99 -2.82
N SER A 22 24.53 10.15 -2.62
CA SER A 22 25.21 11.44 -2.83
C SER A 22 25.07 11.98 -4.26
N GLU A 23 24.61 11.16 -5.22
CA GLU A 23 24.28 11.56 -6.59
C GLU A 23 22.87 12.19 -6.71
N GLU A 24 21.89 11.75 -5.92
CA GLU A 24 20.54 12.34 -5.89
C GLU A 24 20.53 13.73 -5.23
N GLU A 25 21.40 13.96 -4.24
CA GLU A 25 21.67 15.32 -3.73
C GLU A 25 22.20 16.25 -4.84
N GLY A 26 22.96 15.71 -5.81
CA GLY A 26 23.48 16.45 -6.96
C GLY A 26 22.41 16.91 -7.95
N LEU A 27 21.45 16.05 -8.30
CA LEU A 27 20.36 16.40 -9.23
C LEU A 27 19.32 17.34 -8.60
N LEU A 28 19.06 17.22 -7.29
CA LEU A 28 18.23 18.18 -6.55
C LEU A 28 18.93 19.53 -6.32
N SER A 29 20.26 19.58 -6.45
CA SER A 29 21.05 20.81 -6.27
C SER A 29 20.94 21.80 -7.45
N GLU A 30 20.45 21.36 -8.61
CA GLU A 30 20.34 22.21 -9.82
C GLU A 30 19.00 22.95 -9.95
N ARG A 31 18.01 22.64 -9.09
CA ARG A 31 16.71 23.32 -9.14
C ARG A 31 16.79 24.71 -8.53
N ASN A 32 16.05 25.67 -9.10
CA ASN A 32 15.92 26.99 -8.50
C ASN A 32 15.13 26.86 -7.19
N ILE A 33 15.66 27.33 -6.07
CA ILE A 33 14.94 27.32 -4.79
C ILE A 33 14.78 28.76 -4.31
N THR A 34 13.54 29.22 -4.27
CA THR A 34 13.17 30.54 -3.76
C THR A 34 13.16 30.58 -2.23
N ASP A 35 13.26 31.78 -1.65
CA ASP A 35 13.07 31.94 -0.20
C ASP A 35 11.67 31.55 0.26
N GLY A 36 10.66 31.72 -0.59
CA GLY A 36 9.28 31.32 -0.30
C GLY A 36 9.15 29.81 -0.09
N GLU A 37 9.71 29.00 -0.99
CA GLU A 37 9.70 27.55 -0.82
C GLU A 37 10.48 27.10 0.42
N ARG A 38 11.67 27.69 0.66
CA ARG A 38 12.45 27.42 1.89
C ARG A 38 11.64 27.68 3.16
N GLN A 39 10.88 28.78 3.19
CA GLN A 39 10.03 29.12 4.34
C GLN A 39 8.90 28.10 4.53
N ILE A 40 8.31 27.57 3.46
CA ILE A 40 7.29 26.52 3.55
C ILE A 40 7.89 25.23 4.12
N ALA A 41 9.03 24.76 3.60
CA ALA A 41 9.72 23.57 4.11
C ALA A 41 10.12 23.72 5.59
N GLN A 42 10.59 24.90 6.00
CA GLN A 42 10.87 25.18 7.41
C GLN A 42 9.62 25.16 8.29
N ARG A 43 8.48 25.68 7.81
CA ARG A 43 7.20 25.60 8.53
C ARG A 43 6.74 24.16 8.65
N ALA A 44 6.85 23.37 7.59
CA ALA A 44 6.53 21.94 7.58
C ALA A 44 7.30 21.19 8.67
N ARG A 45 8.63 21.36 8.75
CA ARG A 45 9.47 20.74 9.80
C ARG A 45 9.11 21.13 11.23
N LYS A 46 8.51 22.32 11.43
CA LYS A 46 8.08 22.79 12.76
C LYS A 46 6.77 22.14 13.21
N VAL A 47 5.91 21.73 12.29
CA VAL A 47 4.53 21.31 12.60
C VAL A 47 4.20 19.88 12.19
N MET A 48 5.04 19.24 11.37
CA MET A 48 4.87 17.85 10.93
C MET A 48 6.09 17.03 11.34
N PRO A 49 5.92 15.81 11.89
CA PRO A 49 7.03 14.89 12.13
C PRO A 49 7.83 14.64 10.84
N GLY A 50 9.14 14.86 10.90
CA GLY A 50 10.01 14.75 9.70
C GLY A 50 9.74 15.78 8.60
N GLY A 51 8.83 16.74 8.80
CA GLY A 51 8.45 17.72 7.79
C GLY A 51 7.76 17.14 6.55
N SER A 52 7.21 15.93 6.62
CA SER A 52 6.64 15.20 5.48
C SER A 52 5.14 14.89 5.64
N LEU A 53 4.48 14.66 4.49
CA LEU A 53 3.12 14.16 4.37
C LEU A 53 3.02 12.63 4.46
N GLY A 54 4.14 11.90 4.50
CA GLY A 54 4.11 10.43 4.51
C GLY A 54 5.49 9.79 4.67
N ASN A 55 5.68 8.63 4.03
CA ASN A 55 6.83 7.75 4.25
C ASN A 55 8.15 8.24 3.63
N LEU A 56 8.12 9.23 2.73
CA LEU A 56 9.30 9.81 2.10
C LEU A 56 9.44 11.26 2.53
N THR A 57 10.64 11.67 2.97
CA THR A 57 10.93 13.07 3.31
C THR A 57 11.43 13.80 2.07
N SER A 58 10.79 14.91 1.72
CA SER A 58 11.23 15.81 0.65
C SER A 58 10.96 17.26 1.04
N ASP A 59 11.91 18.14 0.72
CA ASP A 59 11.74 19.58 0.87
C ASP A 59 11.08 20.23 -0.37
N ILE A 60 10.82 19.45 -1.43
CA ILE A 60 10.13 19.95 -2.62
C ILE A 60 8.67 20.21 -2.26
N VAL A 61 8.22 21.44 -2.51
CA VAL A 61 6.82 21.83 -2.28
C VAL A 61 6.10 21.88 -3.62
N ILE A 62 5.39 20.80 -3.97
CA ILE A 62 4.55 20.75 -5.17
C ILE A 62 3.32 21.65 -4.99
N THR A 63 3.01 22.45 -6.01
CA THR A 63 1.88 23.40 -5.99
C THR A 63 0.80 23.07 -7.01
N GLU A 64 1.17 22.48 -8.14
CA GLU A 64 0.24 22.11 -9.20
C GLU A 64 0.69 20.85 -9.93
N GLY A 65 -0.28 20.16 -10.53
CA GLY A 65 -0.06 19.05 -11.44
C GLY A 65 -1.02 19.15 -12.62
N LYS A 66 -0.54 18.82 -13.82
CA LYS A 66 -1.36 18.73 -15.03
C LYS A 66 -0.80 17.66 -15.97
N ALA A 67 -1.65 16.73 -16.39
CA ALA A 67 -1.26 15.55 -17.16
C ALA A 67 -0.09 14.82 -16.49
N GLY A 68 1.00 14.51 -17.20
CA GLY A 68 2.18 13.84 -16.64
C GLY A 68 3.23 14.79 -16.03
N ARG A 69 2.84 15.97 -15.57
CA ARG A 69 3.78 17.00 -15.06
C ARG A 69 3.31 17.60 -13.74
N VAL A 70 4.28 18.03 -12.94
CA VAL A 70 4.07 18.80 -11.71
C VAL A 70 4.98 20.02 -11.67
N ARG A 71 4.58 21.06 -10.92
CA ARG A 71 5.38 22.26 -10.68
C ARG A 71 5.53 22.50 -9.18
N ASP A 72 6.74 22.88 -8.76
CA ASP A 72 7.01 23.26 -7.38
C ASP A 72 6.74 24.75 -7.10
N ALA A 73 6.84 25.14 -5.82
CA ALA A 73 6.62 26.50 -5.35
C ALA A 73 7.68 27.52 -5.83
N SER A 74 8.81 27.04 -6.35
CA SER A 74 9.85 27.88 -6.96
C SER A 74 9.71 27.99 -8.48
N GLY A 75 8.67 27.38 -9.05
CA GLY A 75 8.32 27.45 -10.46
C GLY A 75 9.04 26.43 -11.34
N ASN A 76 9.80 25.49 -10.77
CA ASN A 76 10.41 24.41 -11.54
C ASN A 76 9.36 23.41 -11.98
N GLU A 77 9.46 22.92 -13.21
CA GLU A 77 8.56 21.90 -13.76
C GLU A 77 9.26 20.55 -13.89
N TYR A 78 8.53 19.49 -13.57
CA TYR A 78 9.02 18.11 -13.58
C TYR A 78 8.12 17.24 -14.45
N VAL A 79 8.72 16.25 -15.11
CA VAL A 79 7.97 15.08 -15.59
C VAL A 79 7.72 14.19 -14.39
N ASP A 80 6.46 13.87 -14.10
CA ASP A 80 6.09 13.12 -12.91
C ASP A 80 6.05 11.61 -13.21
N TYR A 81 7.09 10.90 -12.76
CA TYR A 81 7.12 9.43 -12.75
C TYR A 81 6.65 8.81 -11.43
N LEU A 82 6.44 9.64 -10.39
CA LEU A 82 5.94 9.17 -9.10
C LEU A 82 4.42 8.97 -9.16
N LEU A 83 3.70 9.85 -9.86
CA LEU A 83 2.26 9.74 -10.11
C LEU A 83 1.44 9.48 -8.84
N GLY A 84 1.77 10.17 -7.75
CA GLY A 84 1.15 9.98 -6.43
C GLY A 84 1.42 8.62 -5.80
N SER A 85 2.51 7.95 -6.18
CA SER A 85 2.80 6.53 -5.91
C SER A 85 1.87 5.55 -6.62
N GLY A 86 1.36 5.91 -7.81
CA GLY A 86 0.47 5.07 -8.59
C GLY A 86 -0.84 5.72 -9.07
N PRO A 87 -1.72 6.22 -8.19
CA PRO A 87 -3.13 6.51 -8.51
C PRO A 87 -3.33 7.53 -9.64
N MET A 88 -2.34 8.37 -9.94
CA MET A 88 -2.42 9.35 -11.04
C MET A 88 -2.16 8.70 -12.42
N LEU A 89 -2.70 7.51 -12.66
CA LEU A 89 -2.50 6.72 -13.89
C LEU A 89 -2.94 7.49 -15.15
N VAL A 90 -4.05 8.22 -15.07
CA VAL A 90 -4.58 9.07 -16.16
C VAL A 90 -4.08 10.52 -16.10
N GLY A 91 -3.04 10.76 -15.30
CA GLY A 91 -2.40 12.06 -15.10
C GLY A 91 -3.17 13.00 -14.16
N HIS A 92 -2.49 14.09 -13.80
CA HIS A 92 -3.02 15.14 -12.93
C HIS A 92 -4.08 15.98 -13.61
N ALA A 93 -5.11 16.35 -12.84
CA ALA A 93 -6.20 17.23 -13.27
C ALA A 93 -6.83 16.79 -14.62
N ASN A 94 -6.99 15.48 -14.82
CA ASN A 94 -7.59 14.92 -16.03
C ASN A 94 -8.96 15.58 -16.30
N PRO A 95 -9.22 16.14 -17.50
CA PRO A 95 -10.43 16.92 -17.75
C PRO A 95 -11.74 16.17 -17.52
N GLU A 96 -11.79 14.88 -17.86
CA GLU A 96 -12.99 14.05 -17.70
C GLU A 96 -13.27 13.76 -16.22
N VAL A 97 -12.23 13.36 -15.47
CA VAL A 97 -12.33 13.15 -14.02
C VAL A 97 -12.75 14.45 -13.32
N MET A 98 -12.13 15.58 -13.69
CA MET A 98 -12.45 16.88 -13.11
C MET A 98 -13.88 17.33 -13.43
N ALA A 99 -14.39 17.05 -14.63
CA ALA A 99 -15.77 17.36 -14.98
C ALA A 99 -16.76 16.54 -14.13
N ALA A 100 -16.54 15.22 -14.01
CA ALA A 100 -17.38 14.33 -13.22
C ALA A 100 -17.39 14.73 -11.72
N VAL A 101 -16.23 15.01 -11.14
CA VAL A 101 -16.12 15.45 -9.73
C VAL A 101 -16.84 16.77 -9.50
N ARG A 102 -16.65 17.78 -10.37
CA ARG A 102 -17.33 19.08 -10.23
C ARG A 102 -18.85 18.95 -10.27
N GLN A 103 -19.37 18.14 -11.18
CA GLN A 103 -20.81 17.87 -11.27
C GLN A 103 -21.35 17.22 -10.00
N GLN A 104 -20.59 16.32 -9.36
CA GLN A 104 -21.00 15.69 -8.11
C GLN A 104 -20.98 16.65 -6.92
N LEU A 105 -20.01 17.57 -6.86
CA LEU A 105 -19.89 18.53 -5.76
C LEU A 105 -21.14 19.41 -5.59
N GLU A 106 -21.82 19.74 -6.70
CA GLU A 106 -23.08 20.50 -6.67
C GLU A 106 -24.24 19.73 -6.00
N LYS A 107 -24.12 18.40 -5.90
CA LYS A 107 -25.13 17.50 -5.31
C LYS A 107 -24.79 17.05 -3.89
N GLY A 108 -23.59 17.39 -3.39
CA GLY A 108 -23.04 16.88 -2.14
C GLY A 108 -22.13 15.66 -2.31
N SER A 109 -21.27 15.39 -1.32
CA SER A 109 -20.18 14.41 -1.42
C SER A 109 -20.30 13.21 -0.49
N THR A 110 -21.13 13.27 0.55
CA THR A 110 -21.35 12.15 1.48
C THR A 110 -22.77 12.19 2.03
N PHE A 111 -23.41 11.02 2.11
CA PHE A 111 -24.82 10.90 2.47
C PHE A 111 -25.08 9.88 3.58
N PHE A 112 -24.04 9.16 4.04
CA PHE A 112 -24.17 8.03 4.95
C PHE A 112 -25.27 7.02 4.52
N ALA A 113 -25.37 6.81 3.20
CA ALA A 113 -26.36 5.97 2.54
C ALA A 113 -25.82 5.52 1.16
N ASN A 114 -26.49 4.54 0.54
CA ASN A 114 -26.19 4.12 -0.82
C ASN A 114 -26.40 5.26 -1.83
N ASN A 115 -25.63 5.23 -2.92
CA ASN A 115 -25.81 6.13 -4.06
C ASN A 115 -25.55 5.38 -5.36
N GLU A 116 -26.16 5.84 -6.45
CA GLU A 116 -26.10 5.20 -7.76
C GLU A 116 -24.67 5.10 -8.30
N HIS A 117 -23.81 6.10 -8.07
CA HIS A 117 -22.43 6.09 -8.53
C HIS A 117 -21.59 4.97 -7.90
N ALA A 118 -21.78 4.72 -6.60
CA ALA A 118 -21.12 3.61 -5.91
C ALA A 118 -21.62 2.24 -6.41
N VAL A 119 -22.92 2.11 -6.70
CA VAL A 119 -23.47 0.86 -7.26
C VAL A 119 -22.89 0.60 -8.65
N ARG A 120 -22.88 1.61 -9.52
CA ARG A 120 -22.30 1.49 -10.87
C ARG A 120 -20.82 1.15 -10.84
N LEU A 121 -20.04 1.81 -9.98
CA LEU A 121 -18.62 1.47 -9.81
C LEU A 121 -18.44 0.03 -9.32
N ALA A 122 -19.30 -0.45 -8.43
CA ALA A 122 -19.26 -1.83 -7.96
C ALA A 122 -19.56 -2.83 -9.10
N GLU A 123 -20.56 -2.55 -9.94
CA GLU A 123 -20.89 -3.37 -11.12
C GLU A 123 -19.73 -3.44 -12.11
N GLU A 124 -19.06 -2.31 -12.39
CA GLU A 124 -17.88 -2.26 -13.26
C GLU A 124 -16.71 -3.10 -12.70
N ILE A 125 -16.44 -3.00 -11.40
CA ILE A 125 -15.37 -3.79 -10.77
C ILE A 125 -15.69 -5.29 -10.81
N VAL A 126 -16.92 -5.67 -10.46
CA VAL A 126 -17.38 -7.08 -10.52
C VAL A 126 -17.32 -7.63 -11.95
N GLY A 127 -17.64 -6.81 -12.95
CA GLY A 127 -17.53 -7.21 -14.36
C GLY A 127 -16.09 -7.34 -14.87
N ALA A 128 -15.14 -6.60 -14.28
CA ALA A 128 -13.76 -6.56 -14.74
C ALA A 128 -12.82 -7.54 -14.02
N VAL A 129 -12.99 -7.73 -12.71
CA VAL A 129 -12.04 -8.41 -11.83
C VAL A 129 -12.51 -9.84 -11.57
N ALA A 130 -11.78 -10.84 -12.07
CA ALA A 130 -12.23 -12.23 -12.16
C ALA A 130 -12.65 -12.86 -10.82
N CYS A 131 -11.96 -12.56 -9.71
CA CYS A 131 -12.33 -13.06 -8.38
C CYS A 131 -13.49 -12.30 -7.72
N ALA A 132 -13.88 -11.13 -8.24
CA ALA A 132 -14.79 -10.23 -7.55
C ALA A 132 -16.26 -10.57 -7.86
N GLU A 133 -16.89 -11.41 -7.03
CA GLU A 133 -18.35 -11.59 -7.07
C GLU A 133 -19.10 -10.43 -6.39
N ARG A 134 -18.46 -9.79 -5.42
CA ARG A 134 -18.97 -8.67 -4.62
C ARG A 134 -17.81 -7.76 -4.22
N VAL A 135 -18.12 -6.49 -3.95
CA VAL A 135 -17.12 -5.51 -3.50
C VAL A 135 -17.57 -4.76 -2.25
N ARG A 136 -16.58 -4.26 -1.51
CA ARG A 136 -16.77 -3.33 -0.40
C ARG A 136 -15.73 -2.22 -0.54
N PHE A 137 -16.21 -0.97 -0.63
CA PHE A 137 -15.33 0.19 -0.64
C PHE A 137 -14.77 0.51 0.75
N THR A 138 -13.50 0.91 0.78
CA THR A 138 -12.79 1.47 1.93
C THR A 138 -12.29 2.87 1.58
N THR A 139 -11.60 3.53 2.51
CA THR A 139 -11.03 4.87 2.26
C THR A 139 -9.55 4.84 1.87
N SER A 140 -8.90 3.67 1.98
CA SER A 140 -7.50 3.48 1.60
C SER A 140 -7.18 2.01 1.33
N GLY A 141 -6.06 1.78 0.63
CA GLY A 141 -5.52 0.43 0.44
C GLY A 141 -5.09 -0.24 1.74
N THR A 142 -4.61 0.52 2.73
CA THR A 142 -4.31 0.00 4.08
C THR A 142 -5.56 -0.55 4.77
N GLU A 143 -6.72 0.10 4.59
CA GLU A 143 -7.96 -0.45 5.13
C GLU A 143 -8.44 -1.68 4.34
N ALA A 144 -8.24 -1.69 3.02
CA ALA A 144 -8.62 -2.82 2.17
C ALA A 144 -7.87 -4.09 2.56
N THR A 145 -6.54 -4.03 2.71
CA THR A 145 -5.70 -5.15 3.17
C THR A 145 -6.06 -5.61 4.57
N LEU A 146 -6.26 -4.68 5.51
CA LEU A 146 -6.70 -4.99 6.87
C LEU A 146 -8.05 -5.73 6.88
N TYR A 147 -9.01 -5.28 6.09
CA TYR A 147 -10.34 -5.89 6.01
C TYR A 147 -10.33 -7.22 5.27
N ALA A 148 -9.50 -7.39 4.24
CA ALA A 148 -9.31 -8.67 3.57
C ALA A 148 -8.74 -9.73 4.54
N MET A 149 -7.69 -9.38 5.29
CA MET A 149 -7.14 -10.26 6.34
C MET A 149 -8.19 -10.59 7.40
N ARG A 150 -8.98 -9.60 7.83
CA ARG A 150 -10.05 -9.81 8.82
C ARG A 150 -11.17 -10.70 8.28
N ALA A 151 -11.57 -10.53 7.03
CA ALA A 151 -12.59 -11.35 6.40
C ALA A 151 -12.12 -12.81 6.29
N ALA A 152 -10.87 -13.03 5.91
CA ALA A 152 -10.29 -14.37 5.83
C ALA A 152 -10.19 -15.05 7.22
N ARG A 153 -9.79 -14.31 8.26
CA ARG A 153 -9.84 -14.79 9.65
C ARG A 153 -11.24 -15.20 10.08
N ALA A 154 -12.23 -14.36 9.79
CA ALA A 154 -13.63 -14.65 10.11
C ALA A 154 -14.16 -15.88 9.35
N PHE A 155 -13.73 -16.06 8.10
CA PHE A 155 -14.11 -17.20 7.28
C PHE A 155 -13.48 -18.52 7.75
N ARG A 156 -12.17 -18.54 8.03
CA ARG A 156 -11.44 -19.75 8.43
C ARG A 156 -11.52 -20.06 9.93
N GLY A 157 -11.84 -19.08 10.77
CA GLY A 157 -11.76 -19.23 12.22
C GLY A 157 -10.32 -19.47 12.71
N ARG A 158 -9.35 -18.90 12.00
CA ARG A 158 -7.91 -18.99 12.27
C ARG A 158 -7.33 -17.59 12.42
N ASP A 159 -6.19 -17.46 13.10
CA ASP A 159 -5.62 -16.15 13.44
C ASP A 159 -4.42 -15.76 12.57
N LYS A 160 -3.59 -16.72 12.13
CA LYS A 160 -2.33 -16.39 11.44
C LYS A 160 -2.57 -16.00 9.99
N VAL A 161 -1.78 -15.04 9.50
CA VAL A 161 -1.71 -14.68 8.08
C VAL A 161 -0.27 -14.80 7.62
N LEU A 162 -0.05 -15.44 6.47
CA LEU A 162 1.26 -15.47 5.83
C LEU A 162 1.37 -14.31 4.83
N LYS A 163 2.47 -13.57 4.90
CA LYS A 163 2.88 -12.57 3.90
C LYS A 163 4.31 -12.82 3.44
N PHE A 164 4.77 -12.01 2.50
CA PHE A 164 6.11 -12.13 1.95
C PHE A 164 7.05 -11.05 2.48
N GLU A 165 8.31 -11.44 2.72
CA GLU A 165 9.35 -10.52 3.17
C GLU A 165 9.51 -9.35 2.19
N GLY A 166 9.61 -8.14 2.72
CA GLY A 166 9.74 -6.91 1.94
C GLY A 166 8.45 -6.41 1.30
N GLY A 167 7.36 -7.20 1.32
CA GLY A 167 6.06 -6.80 0.78
C GLY A 167 5.40 -5.68 1.59
N TYR A 168 4.74 -4.75 0.90
CA TYR A 168 4.06 -3.59 1.47
C TYR A 168 2.53 -3.71 1.30
N HIS A 169 1.84 -3.97 2.40
CA HIS A 169 0.37 -4.11 2.44
C HIS A 169 -0.30 -2.97 3.23
N GLY A 170 0.35 -1.81 3.30
CA GLY A 170 -0.10 -0.66 4.07
C GLY A 170 0.52 -0.53 5.46
N MET A 171 -0.02 0.42 6.25
CA MET A 171 0.57 0.89 7.51
C MET A 171 -0.14 0.39 8.77
N HIS A 172 -0.95 -0.67 8.67
CA HIS A 172 -1.58 -1.30 9.84
C HIS A 172 -0.65 -2.34 10.49
N ASP A 173 -0.85 -2.63 11.78
CA ASP A 173 0.03 -3.46 12.60
C ASP A 173 0.43 -4.80 11.95
N TYR A 174 -0.54 -5.51 11.34
CA TYR A 174 -0.25 -6.78 10.65
C TYR A 174 0.62 -6.64 9.39
N ALA A 175 0.50 -5.54 8.64
CA ALA A 175 1.24 -5.33 7.40
C ALA A 175 2.69 -4.87 7.65
N LEU A 176 2.91 -4.17 8.78
CA LEU A 176 4.21 -3.66 9.26
C LEU A 176 5.06 -4.76 9.95
N MET A 177 5.01 -5.97 9.39
CA MET A 177 5.87 -7.09 9.75
C MET A 177 6.80 -7.42 8.59
N SER A 178 8.11 -7.33 8.81
CA SER A 178 9.18 -7.65 7.87
C SER A 178 9.03 -6.96 6.49
N MET A 179 8.57 -5.71 6.48
CA MET A 179 8.46 -4.83 5.30
C MET A 179 9.81 -4.16 4.97
N MET A 180 10.64 -3.88 5.97
CA MET A 180 12.00 -3.37 5.82
C MET A 180 13.00 -4.39 6.38
N THR A 181 13.85 -4.94 5.52
CA THR A 181 14.84 -5.97 5.87
C THR A 181 16.12 -5.37 6.47
N ALA A 182 15.99 -4.67 7.59
CA ALA A 182 17.16 -4.15 8.30
C ALA A 182 17.90 -5.26 9.09
N ASN A 183 17.15 -6.20 9.66
CA ASN A 183 17.68 -7.34 10.41
C ASN A 183 16.85 -8.59 10.07
N PRO A 184 17.19 -9.33 9.00
CA PRO A 184 16.44 -10.53 8.63
C PRO A 184 16.54 -11.58 9.73
N VAL A 185 15.44 -12.28 9.96
CA VAL A 185 15.33 -13.43 10.87
C VAL A 185 14.97 -14.67 10.05
N ASP A 186 15.19 -15.86 10.61
CA ASP A 186 14.84 -17.09 9.90
C ASP A 186 13.32 -17.19 9.70
N PHE A 187 12.91 -17.49 8.47
CA PHE A 187 11.52 -17.79 8.17
C PHE A 187 11.03 -19.01 8.98
N PRO A 188 9.77 -19.00 9.48
CA PRO A 188 8.71 -18.06 9.12
C PRO A 188 8.53 -16.85 10.06
N GLN A 189 9.55 -16.49 10.85
CA GLN A 189 9.40 -15.45 11.88
C GLN A 189 9.15 -14.06 11.29
N ALA A 190 8.20 -13.33 11.88
CA ALA A 190 7.93 -11.92 11.62
C ALA A 190 8.77 -11.00 12.51
N THR A 191 9.20 -9.85 11.99
CA THR A 191 9.84 -8.77 12.75
C THR A 191 9.07 -7.47 12.57
N PRO A 192 8.66 -6.75 13.63
CA PRO A 192 7.93 -5.49 13.47
C PRO A 192 8.83 -4.38 12.91
N ASP A 193 8.34 -3.63 11.92
CA ASP A 193 9.06 -2.50 11.30
C ASP A 193 8.82 -1.16 12.01
N SER A 194 7.86 -1.12 12.92
CA SER A 194 7.49 0.09 13.65
C SER A 194 7.40 -0.17 15.14
N ALA A 195 7.91 0.78 15.92
CA ALA A 195 7.71 0.78 17.36
C ALA A 195 6.23 0.99 17.71
N GLY A 196 5.78 0.42 18.82
CA GLY A 196 4.40 0.56 19.30
C GLY A 196 3.45 -0.55 18.88
N ILE A 197 3.85 -1.43 17.95
CA ILE A 197 3.09 -2.65 17.62
C ILE A 197 3.16 -3.62 18.82
N PRO A 198 2.02 -4.08 19.36
CA PRO A 198 2.02 -5.05 20.45
C PRO A 198 2.67 -6.37 20.03
N LYS A 199 3.49 -6.96 20.90
CA LYS A 199 4.15 -8.25 20.65
C LYS A 199 3.20 -9.38 20.29
N SER A 200 1.96 -9.33 20.78
CA SER A 200 0.94 -10.34 20.44
C SER A 200 0.66 -10.38 18.93
N ILE A 201 0.72 -9.24 18.23
CA ILE A 201 0.45 -9.19 16.79
C ILE A 201 1.55 -9.89 15.98
N GLN A 202 2.79 -9.88 16.47
CA GLN A 202 3.92 -10.57 15.83
C GLN A 202 3.66 -12.07 15.71
N ASN A 203 3.00 -12.68 16.68
CA ASN A 203 2.68 -14.11 16.66
C ASN A 203 1.57 -14.46 15.66
N GLU A 204 0.83 -13.48 15.15
CA GLU A 204 -0.26 -13.68 14.18
C GLU A 204 0.19 -13.52 12.73
N MET A 205 1.47 -13.28 12.48
CA MET A 205 2.03 -13.10 11.16
C MET A 205 3.16 -14.09 10.90
N LEU A 206 3.08 -14.79 9.78
CA LEU A 206 4.16 -15.60 9.23
C LEU A 206 4.77 -14.88 8.03
N VAL A 207 6.07 -15.01 7.85
CA VAL A 207 6.80 -14.38 6.74
C VAL A 207 7.48 -15.45 5.89
N ALA A 208 7.26 -15.40 4.59
CA ALA A 208 7.89 -16.28 3.61
C ALA A 208 8.77 -15.49 2.63
N PRO A 209 9.77 -16.15 2.01
CA PRO A 209 10.55 -15.55 0.94
C PRO A 209 9.75 -15.45 -0.36
N PHE A 210 9.57 -14.23 -0.89
CA PHE A 210 8.98 -14.05 -2.22
C PHE A 210 9.83 -14.76 -3.29
N ASN A 211 9.20 -15.40 -4.28
CA ASN A 211 9.86 -16.15 -5.35
C ASN A 211 10.68 -17.38 -4.94
N ASP A 212 10.49 -17.90 -3.72
CA ASP A 212 10.96 -19.22 -3.30
C ASP A 212 9.74 -20.06 -2.92
N LEU A 213 9.19 -20.73 -3.95
CA LEU A 213 7.96 -21.53 -3.84
C LEU A 213 8.17 -22.74 -2.93
N GLU A 214 9.32 -23.40 -2.98
CA GLU A 214 9.61 -24.59 -2.18
C GLU A 214 9.53 -24.25 -0.68
N LYS A 215 10.23 -23.19 -0.26
CA LYS A 215 10.21 -22.75 1.14
C LYS A 215 8.85 -22.20 1.55
N THR A 216 8.18 -21.45 0.66
CA THR A 216 6.82 -20.94 0.92
C THR A 216 5.83 -22.09 1.12
N SER A 217 5.84 -23.10 0.25
CA SER A 217 4.96 -24.27 0.36
C SER A 217 5.23 -25.08 1.62
N ALA A 218 6.50 -25.25 2.02
CA ALA A 218 6.84 -25.94 3.26
C ALA A 218 6.28 -25.21 4.50
N ILE A 219 6.39 -23.87 4.55
CA ILE A 219 5.81 -23.07 5.64
C ILE A 219 4.28 -23.20 5.65
N ILE A 220 3.63 -23.16 4.48
CA ILE A 220 2.18 -23.33 4.38
C ILE A 220 1.77 -24.72 4.86
N GLU A 221 2.45 -25.78 4.41
CA GLU A 221 2.17 -27.16 4.83
C GLU A 221 2.31 -27.34 6.34
N GLU A 222 3.36 -26.77 6.95
CA GLU A 222 3.58 -26.83 8.40
C GLU A 222 2.51 -26.10 9.21
N HIS A 223 2.03 -24.95 8.72
CA HIS A 223 1.14 -24.05 9.47
C HIS A 223 -0.31 -23.97 8.94
N HIS A 224 -0.70 -24.84 8.00
CA HIS A 224 -1.98 -24.70 7.29
C HIS A 224 -3.22 -24.68 8.21
N ASP A 225 -3.16 -25.42 9.33
CA ASP A 225 -4.22 -25.47 10.33
C ASP A 225 -4.36 -24.19 11.17
N GLU A 226 -3.37 -23.31 11.14
CA GLU A 226 -3.35 -22.03 11.86
C GLU A 226 -3.57 -20.83 10.92
N LEU A 227 -3.49 -21.05 9.61
CA LEU A 227 -3.55 -20.01 8.59
C LEU A 227 -4.98 -19.65 8.20
N ALA A 228 -5.28 -18.36 8.34
CA ALA A 228 -6.48 -17.71 7.84
C ALA A 228 -6.35 -17.31 6.37
N ALA A 229 -5.16 -16.90 5.94
CA ALA A 229 -4.91 -16.44 4.59
C ALA A 229 -3.42 -16.44 4.25
N VAL A 230 -3.16 -16.40 2.94
CA VAL A 230 -1.91 -15.92 2.37
C VAL A 230 -2.19 -14.61 1.63
N ILE A 231 -1.45 -13.54 1.92
CA ILE A 231 -1.51 -12.28 1.16
C ILE A 231 -0.22 -12.07 0.36
N VAL A 232 -0.35 -11.64 -0.89
CA VAL A 232 0.78 -11.40 -1.80
C VAL A 232 0.52 -10.21 -2.71
N GLU A 233 1.53 -9.38 -2.93
CA GLU A 233 1.56 -8.48 -4.08
C GLU A 233 1.90 -9.33 -5.34
N PRO A 234 1.02 -9.43 -6.35
CA PRO A 234 1.30 -10.24 -7.55
C PRO A 234 2.55 -9.76 -8.32
N PHE A 235 2.88 -8.48 -8.16
CA PHE A 235 4.15 -7.88 -8.53
C PHE A 235 4.67 -7.12 -7.31
N GLN A 236 5.61 -7.70 -6.58
CA GLN A 236 6.00 -7.20 -5.26
C GLN A 236 6.94 -6.02 -5.39
N ARG A 237 6.42 -4.80 -5.18
CA ARG A 237 7.11 -3.51 -5.36
C ARG A 237 7.70 -3.33 -6.76
N LEU A 238 8.90 -3.86 -7.00
CA LEU A 238 9.65 -3.83 -8.27
C LEU A 238 10.14 -5.23 -8.68
N LEU A 239 9.68 -6.27 -7.99
CA LEU A 239 10.07 -7.65 -8.19
C LEU A 239 8.95 -8.41 -8.92
N PRO A 240 9.14 -8.82 -10.18
CA PRO A 240 8.20 -9.69 -10.84
C PRO A 240 8.19 -11.09 -10.21
N PRO A 241 7.07 -11.81 -10.27
CA PRO A 241 7.03 -13.20 -9.84
C PRO A 241 7.87 -14.05 -10.80
N LYS A 242 8.61 -15.03 -10.27
CA LYS A 242 9.26 -16.05 -11.08
C LYS A 242 8.21 -16.91 -11.76
N PRO A 243 8.50 -17.49 -12.94
CA PRO A 243 7.60 -18.42 -13.60
C PRO A 243 7.12 -19.53 -12.65
N GLY A 244 5.82 -19.76 -12.61
CA GLY A 244 5.20 -20.78 -11.76
C GLY A 244 5.00 -20.38 -10.29
N PHE A 245 5.56 -19.26 -9.81
CA PHE A 245 5.42 -18.87 -8.40
C PHE A 245 3.96 -18.60 -8.00
N LEU A 246 3.26 -17.71 -8.72
CA LEU A 246 1.86 -17.38 -8.40
C LEU A 246 0.92 -18.58 -8.58
N GLN A 247 1.13 -19.40 -9.61
CA GLN A 247 0.33 -20.61 -9.83
C GLN A 247 0.57 -21.62 -8.72
N GLY A 248 1.84 -21.89 -8.38
CA GLY A 248 2.18 -22.79 -7.27
C GLY A 248 1.63 -22.30 -5.93
N LEU A 249 1.62 -20.98 -5.71
CA LEU A 249 1.00 -20.38 -4.53
C LEU A 249 -0.51 -20.61 -4.50
N ARG A 250 -1.21 -20.45 -5.63
CA ARG A 250 -2.64 -20.77 -5.77
C ARG A 250 -2.91 -22.25 -5.54
N ASP A 251 -2.05 -23.13 -6.04
CA ASP A 251 -2.21 -24.57 -5.93
C ASP A 251 -2.06 -25.04 -4.48
N VAL A 252 -1.01 -24.59 -3.78
CA VAL A 252 -0.80 -24.96 -2.37
C VAL A 252 -1.85 -24.36 -1.45
N THR A 253 -2.28 -23.12 -1.70
CA THR A 253 -3.39 -22.51 -0.93
C THR A 253 -4.71 -23.23 -1.15
N ASN A 254 -5.01 -23.65 -2.39
CA ASN A 254 -6.17 -24.50 -2.70
C ASN A 254 -6.12 -25.85 -1.98
N GLN A 255 -4.96 -26.51 -1.95
CA GLN A 255 -4.80 -27.82 -1.33
C GLN A 255 -5.23 -27.83 0.14
N TYR A 256 -4.98 -26.73 0.87
CA TYR A 256 -5.31 -26.59 2.28
C TYR A 256 -6.54 -25.68 2.54
N GLU A 257 -7.25 -25.30 1.47
CA GLU A 257 -8.43 -24.43 1.51
C GLU A 257 -8.16 -23.07 2.20
N ILE A 258 -6.94 -22.54 2.04
CA ILE A 258 -6.52 -21.26 2.60
C ILE A 258 -6.86 -20.15 1.60
N PRO A 259 -7.60 -19.10 2.00
CA PRO A 259 -7.81 -17.92 1.18
C PRO A 259 -6.50 -17.29 0.68
N LEU A 260 -6.35 -17.21 -0.63
CA LEU A 260 -5.32 -16.41 -1.30
C LEU A 260 -5.84 -15.01 -1.54
N ILE A 261 -5.12 -14.01 -1.02
CA ILE A 261 -5.42 -12.59 -1.18
C ILE A 261 -4.36 -11.98 -2.11
N PHE A 262 -4.78 -11.44 -3.25
CA PHE A 262 -3.91 -10.56 -4.03
C PHE A 262 -4.05 -9.12 -3.56
N ASP A 263 -2.91 -8.53 -3.19
CA ASP A 263 -2.78 -7.10 -3.00
C ASP A 263 -2.52 -6.43 -4.36
N GLU A 264 -3.60 -5.92 -4.95
CA GLU A 264 -3.61 -5.25 -6.24
C GLU A 264 -3.76 -3.72 -6.12
N ILE A 265 -3.43 -3.12 -4.98
CA ILE A 265 -3.50 -1.64 -4.79
C ILE A 265 -2.71 -0.90 -5.88
N VAL A 266 -1.60 -1.49 -6.36
CA VAL A 266 -0.78 -0.90 -7.44
C VAL A 266 -1.08 -1.53 -8.80
N THR A 267 -1.31 -2.84 -8.87
CA THR A 267 -1.43 -3.56 -10.15
C THR A 267 -2.84 -3.49 -10.75
N GLY A 268 -3.85 -3.31 -9.91
CA GLY A 268 -5.25 -3.23 -10.28
C GLY A 268 -5.52 -2.12 -11.30
N PHE A 269 -6.24 -2.45 -12.38
CA PHE A 269 -6.51 -1.56 -13.52
C PHE A 269 -5.26 -0.94 -14.20
N ARG A 270 -4.05 -1.34 -13.80
CA ARG A 270 -2.78 -0.85 -14.35
C ARG A 270 -2.16 -1.85 -15.32
N PHE A 271 -2.11 -3.13 -14.93
CA PHE A 271 -1.47 -4.18 -15.74
C PHE A 271 -2.41 -4.68 -16.84
N ALA A 272 -3.68 -4.83 -16.51
CA ALA A 272 -4.77 -5.14 -17.42
C ALA A 272 -6.07 -4.56 -16.84
N TYR A 273 -7.14 -4.56 -17.64
CA TYR A 273 -8.45 -4.09 -17.18
C TYR A 273 -8.95 -4.90 -15.96
N GLY A 274 -8.74 -6.22 -15.95
CA GLY A 274 -8.99 -7.09 -14.80
C GLY A 274 -7.81 -7.26 -13.84
N GLY A 275 -6.81 -6.38 -13.87
CA GLY A 275 -5.66 -6.42 -12.96
C GLY A 275 -4.62 -7.51 -13.25
N ALA A 276 -3.72 -7.72 -12.29
CA ALA A 276 -2.65 -8.71 -12.31
C ALA A 276 -3.19 -10.14 -12.37
N GLN A 277 -4.34 -10.44 -11.76
CA GLN A 277 -4.97 -11.75 -11.90
C GLN A 277 -5.29 -12.09 -13.37
N GLN A 278 -5.75 -11.13 -14.17
CA GLN A 278 -5.92 -11.30 -15.61
C GLN A 278 -4.56 -11.39 -16.32
N PHE A 279 -3.63 -10.50 -15.97
CA PHE A 279 -2.32 -10.42 -16.63
C PHE A 279 -1.48 -11.69 -16.45
N TYR A 280 -1.45 -12.25 -15.24
CA TYR A 280 -0.72 -13.47 -14.90
C TYR A 280 -1.53 -14.75 -15.06
N GLY A 281 -2.85 -14.65 -15.28
CA GLY A 281 -3.74 -15.80 -15.44
C GLY A 281 -3.95 -16.61 -14.15
N VAL A 282 -3.83 -15.99 -12.97
CA VAL A 282 -4.03 -16.63 -11.67
C VAL A 282 -5.11 -15.89 -10.89
N THR A 283 -6.17 -16.58 -10.50
CA THR A 283 -7.31 -15.97 -9.78
C THR A 283 -7.21 -16.22 -8.27
N PRO A 284 -7.13 -15.17 -7.43
CA PRO A 284 -7.14 -15.30 -5.97
C PRO A 284 -8.57 -15.51 -5.44
N ASP A 285 -8.73 -15.75 -4.14
CA ASP A 285 -10.05 -15.79 -3.48
C ASP A 285 -10.54 -14.39 -3.11
N LEU A 286 -9.61 -13.48 -2.80
CA LEU A 286 -9.87 -12.08 -2.49
C LEU A 286 -8.86 -11.19 -3.19
N CYS A 287 -9.26 -9.96 -3.50
CA CYS A 287 -8.39 -8.94 -4.08
C CYS A 287 -8.60 -7.61 -3.35
N THR A 288 -7.53 -6.87 -3.11
CA THR A 288 -7.58 -5.50 -2.57
C THR A 288 -7.11 -4.50 -3.61
N MET A 289 -7.85 -3.41 -3.79
CA MET A 289 -7.64 -2.38 -4.82
C MET A 289 -7.82 -0.97 -4.26
#